data_AF-A0A959FZ17-F1
#
_entry.id   AF-A0A959FZ17-F1
#
_cell.length_a   1.000
_cell.length_b   1.000
_cell.length_c   1.000
_cell.angle_alpha   90.00
_cell.angle_beta   90.00
_cell.angle_gamma   90.00
#
_symmetry.space_group_name_H-M   'P 1'
#
loop_
_entity.id
_entity.type
_entity.pdbx_description
1 polymer ?
#
loop_
_entity_poly.entity_id
_entity_poly.type
_entity_poly.pdbx_seq_one_letter_code
_entity_poly.pdbx_strand_id
1 'polypeptide(L)'
;MNKVIILSPAHPLRGGIASLSERLAKALQKEGKEVEIISFSLQYPNFLFPGKTQYSNDPAPPGLRIRSLINSVNPFNWIKVGRMIRKLAPDLIVVRFWLP
;
A
#
# COMPACT_ATOMS: atom_id res chain seq x y z
N MET A 1 -6.22 20.16 0.76
CA MET A 1 -5.83 18.74 0.76
C MET A 1 -5.43 18.35 -0.66
N ASN A 2 -4.13 18.34 -0.92
CA ASN A 2 -3.53 18.08 -2.23
C ASN A 2 -2.77 16.76 -2.26
N LYS A 3 -2.21 16.27 -1.14
CA LYS A 3 -1.44 15.02 -1.09
C LYS A 3 -2.07 14.00 -0.14
N VAL A 4 -2.35 12.81 -0.66
CA VAL A 4 -2.93 11.68 0.09
C VAL A 4 -1.99 10.49 0.03
N ILE A 5 -1.69 9.92 1.19
CA ILE A 5 -1.02 8.62 1.29
C ILE A 5 -2.05 7.55 1.65
N ILE A 6 -2.08 6.46 0.87
CA ILE A 6 -2.85 5.27 1.21
C ILE A 6 -1.88 4.23 1.76
N LEU A 7 -2.02 3.85 3.04
CA LEU A 7 -1.28 2.76 3.65
C LEU A 7 -2.17 1.52 3.65
N SER A 8 -1.94 0.62 2.70
CA SER A 8 -2.81 -0.54 2.44
C SER A 8 -2.09 -1.53 1.51
N PRO A 9 -2.44 -2.83 1.53
CA PRO A 9 -2.05 -3.74 0.45
C PRO A 9 -2.42 -3.18 -0.92
N ALA A 10 -1.51 -3.34 -1.87
CA ALA A 10 -1.64 -3.02 -3.30
C ALA A 10 -0.62 -3.83 -4.09
N HIS A 11 -0.70 -3.79 -5.43
CA HIS A 11 0.25 -4.45 -6.34
C HIS A 11 1.71 -4.35 -5.83
N PRO A 12 2.48 -5.47 -5.83
CA PRO A 12 2.17 -6.76 -6.44
C PRO A 12 1.26 -7.67 -5.61
N LEU A 13 0.82 -7.25 -4.42
CA LEU A 13 -0.11 -8.06 -3.62
C LEU A 13 -1.46 -8.14 -4.31
N ARG A 14 -2.08 -9.31 -4.29
CA ARG A 14 -3.41 -9.56 -4.89
C ARG A 14 -4.52 -9.61 -3.84
N GLY A 15 -5.76 -9.52 -4.30
CA GLY A 15 -6.96 -9.68 -3.48
C GLY A 15 -7.80 -8.40 -3.38
N GLY A 16 -8.97 -8.51 -2.77
CA GLY A 16 -9.97 -7.43 -2.75
C GLY A 16 -9.48 -6.14 -2.09
N ILE A 17 -8.61 -6.23 -1.07
CA ILE A 17 -8.02 -5.05 -0.42
C ILE A 17 -7.07 -4.31 -1.39
N ALA A 18 -6.23 -5.03 -2.11
CA ALA A 18 -5.35 -4.43 -3.13
C ALA A 18 -6.15 -3.75 -4.22
N SER A 19 -7.14 -4.46 -4.80
CA SER A 19 -7.98 -3.91 -5.86
C SER A 19 -8.77 -2.67 -5.40
N LEU A 20 -9.27 -2.64 -4.17
CA LEU A 20 -10.00 -1.48 -3.65
C LEU A 20 -9.06 -0.30 -3.39
N SER A 21 -7.86 -0.54 -2.86
CA SER A 21 -6.87 0.53 -2.60
C SER A 21 -6.43 1.20 -3.89
N GLU A 22 -6.20 0.41 -4.94
CA GLU A 22 -5.86 0.90 -6.27
C GLU A 22 -7.02 1.69 -6.92
N ARG A 23 -8.27 1.21 -6.76
CA ARG A 23 -9.46 1.93 -7.25
C ARG A 23 -9.67 3.26 -6.51
N LEU A 24 -9.48 3.27 -5.19
CA LEU A 24 -9.53 4.48 -4.38
C LEU A 24 -8.46 5.48 -4.81
N ALA A 25 -7.23 5.02 -5.03
CA ALA A 25 -6.15 5.88 -5.52
C ALA A 25 -6.49 6.53 -6.86
N LYS A 26 -7.03 5.74 -7.82
CA LYS A 26 -7.49 6.27 -9.11
C LYS A 26 -8.63 7.27 -8.97
N ALA A 27 -9.59 7.02 -8.09
CA ALA A 27 -10.70 7.94 -7.84
C ALA A 27 -10.20 9.29 -7.29
N LEU A 28 -9.32 9.26 -6.29
CA LEU A 28 -8.72 10.47 -5.72
C LEU A 28 -7.84 11.22 -6.73
N GLN A 29 -7.08 10.51 -7.58
CA GLN A 29 -6.33 11.14 -8.67
C GLN A 29 -7.24 11.86 -9.67
N LYS A 30 -8.41 11.29 -10.00
CA LYS A 30 -9.42 11.93 -10.88
C LYS A 30 -9.99 13.21 -10.26
N GLU A 31 -10.01 13.31 -8.93
CA GLU A 31 -10.37 14.53 -8.20
C GLU A 31 -9.19 15.53 -8.08
N GLY A 32 -8.09 15.31 -8.82
CA GLY A 32 -6.93 16.19 -8.84
C GLY A 32 -6.00 16.04 -7.63
N LYS A 33 -6.11 14.95 -6.86
CA LYS A 33 -5.23 14.68 -5.71
C LYS A 33 -3.93 14.03 -6.16
N GLU A 34 -2.84 14.43 -5.52
CA GLU A 34 -1.58 13.69 -5.56
C GLU A 34 -1.68 12.47 -4.64
N VAL A 35 -1.67 11.26 -5.22
CA VAL A 35 -1.83 10.01 -4.45
C VAL A 35 -0.61 9.11 -4.59
N GLU A 36 -0.20 8.54 -3.46
CA GLU A 36 0.81 7.49 -3.38
C GLU A 36 0.34 6.37 -2.44
N ILE A 37 0.52 5.12 -2.86
CA ILE A 37 0.22 3.94 -2.05
C ILE A 37 1.51 3.41 -1.42
N ILE A 38 1.51 3.32 -0.09
CA ILE A 38 2.56 2.66 0.68
C ILE A 38 2.04 1.27 1.05
N SER A 39 2.51 0.27 0.32
CA SER A 39 2.11 -1.14 0.41
C SER A 39 3.08 -1.95 1.28
N PHE A 40 2.70 -3.20 1.52
CA PHE A 40 3.46 -4.15 2.31
C PHE A 40 4.49 -4.88 1.46
N SER A 41 5.75 -4.86 1.88
CA SER A 41 6.78 -5.78 1.39
C SER A 41 6.61 -7.18 1.99
N LEU A 42 5.99 -7.26 3.18
CA LEU A 42 5.65 -8.50 3.85
C LEU A 42 4.39 -8.28 4.69
N GLN A 43 3.27 -8.89 4.29
CA GLN A 43 2.04 -8.91 5.08
C GLN A 43 2.13 -9.94 6.21
N TYR A 44 2.61 -11.14 5.86
CA TYR A 44 2.67 -12.30 6.73
C TYR A 44 3.70 -13.30 6.23
N PRO A 45 4.37 -14.06 7.12
CA PRO A 45 5.38 -15.03 6.72
C PRO A 45 4.83 -16.07 5.72
N ASN A 46 5.55 -16.28 4.62
CA ASN A 46 5.09 -17.14 3.53
C ASN A 46 4.79 -18.59 3.97
N PHE A 47 5.52 -19.12 4.94
CA PHE A 47 5.35 -20.51 5.40
C PHE A 47 4.05 -20.75 6.18
N LEU A 48 3.41 -19.68 6.66
CA LEU A 48 2.11 -19.74 7.32
C LEU A 48 0.96 -19.36 6.37
N PHE A 49 1.28 -18.95 5.13
CA PHE A 49 0.27 -18.53 4.18
C PHE A 49 -0.47 -19.77 3.62
N PRO A 50 -1.80 -19.88 3.78
CA PRO A 50 -2.55 -21.09 3.39
C PRO A 50 -2.73 -21.24 1.88
N GLY A 51 -2.45 -20.19 1.10
CA GLY A 51 -2.63 -20.15 -0.35
C GLY A 51 -1.35 -20.42 -1.14
N LYS A 52 -1.49 -20.62 -2.46
CA LYS A 52 -0.34 -20.85 -3.37
C LYS A 52 0.59 -19.63 -3.48
N THR A 53 0.04 -18.42 -3.56
CA THR A 53 0.80 -17.16 -3.66
C THR A 53 -0.03 -15.97 -3.21
N GLN A 54 0.62 -14.96 -2.63
CA GLN A 54 0.03 -13.68 -2.25
C GLN A 54 0.24 -12.58 -3.32
N TYR A 55 0.97 -12.88 -4.38
CA TYR A 55 1.33 -11.94 -5.43
C TYR A 55 0.48 -12.16 -6.69
N SER A 56 0.19 -11.07 -7.41
CA SER A 56 -0.37 -11.11 -8.75
C SER A 56 0.73 -11.29 -9.80
N ASN A 57 0.39 -11.98 -10.89
CA ASN A 57 1.19 -12.03 -12.12
C ASN A 57 0.80 -10.92 -13.12
N ASP A 58 -0.25 -10.16 -12.79
CA ASP A 58 -0.70 -9.03 -13.61
C ASP A 58 0.35 -7.91 -13.61
N PRO A 59 0.45 -7.13 -14.70
CA PRO A 59 1.28 -5.95 -14.73
C PRO A 59 0.83 -4.94 -13.67
N ALA A 60 1.79 -4.12 -13.21
CA ALA A 60 1.48 -3.04 -12.29
C ALA A 60 0.42 -2.10 -12.91
N PRO A 61 -0.57 -1.63 -12.12
CA PRO A 61 -1.61 -0.77 -12.63
C PRO A 61 -1.02 0.56 -13.14
N PRO A 62 -1.33 0.97 -14.38
CA PRO A 62 -0.76 2.19 -14.95
C PRO A 62 -1.25 3.42 -14.18
N GLY A 63 -0.37 4.42 -14.04
CA GLY A 63 -0.68 5.71 -13.43
C GLY A 63 -0.71 5.72 -11.89
N LEU A 64 -0.51 4.57 -11.23
CA LEU A 64 -0.43 4.50 -9.78
C LEU A 64 1.02 4.48 -9.29
N ARG A 65 1.32 5.34 -8.30
CA ARG A 65 2.58 5.28 -7.55
C ARG A 65 2.39 4.36 -6.36
N ILE A 66 3.04 3.18 -6.40
CA ILE A 66 2.95 2.16 -5.36
C ILE A 66 4.36 1.82 -4.89
N ARG A 67 4.60 1.84 -3.57
CA ARG A 67 5.86 1.43 -2.95
C ARG A 67 5.63 0.32 -1.92
N SER A 68 6.25 -0.83 -2.13
CA SER A 68 6.20 -1.95 -1.18
C SER A 68 7.27 -1.78 -0.11
N LEU A 69 6.90 -1.24 1.06
CA LEU A 69 7.86 -0.79 2.08
C LEU A 69 7.59 -1.32 3.48
N ILE A 70 6.33 -1.61 3.82
CA ILE A 70 5.96 -2.02 5.17
C ILE A 70 6.26 -3.50 5.36
N ASN A 71 7.03 -3.82 6.39
CA ASN A 71 7.24 -5.19 6.85
C ASN A 71 6.49 -5.40 8.17
N SER A 72 5.43 -6.22 8.16
CA SER A 72 4.52 -6.42 9.30
C SER A 72 5.17 -7.02 10.56
N VAL A 73 6.40 -7.53 10.50
CA VAL A 73 7.06 -8.15 11.67
C VAL A 73 8.31 -7.38 12.12
N ASN A 74 8.65 -6.26 11.47
CA ASN A 74 9.85 -5.49 11.78
C ASN A 74 9.50 -4.09 12.33
N PRO A 75 9.53 -3.86 13.65
CA PRO A 75 9.18 -2.56 14.23
C PRO A 75 10.14 -1.42 13.83
N PHE A 76 11.42 -1.71 13.55
CA PHE A 76 12.36 -0.69 13.08
C PHE A 76 12.03 -0.22 11.65
N ASN A 77 11.51 -1.11 10.80
CA ASN A 77 10.99 -0.74 9.50
C ASN A 77 9.85 0.27 9.63
N TRP A 78 8.94 0.10 10.59
CA TRP A 78 7.81 1.02 10.80
C TRP A 78 8.28 2.42 11.15
N ILE A 79 9.27 2.56 12.04
CA ILE A 79 9.84 3.86 12.40
C ILE A 79 10.49 4.51 11.16
N LYS A 80 11.23 3.73 10.36
CA LYS A 80 11.87 4.23 9.13
C LYS A 80 10.83 4.70 8.12
N VAL A 81 9.81 3.90 7.84
CA VAL A 81 8.75 4.24 6.87
C VAL A 81 7.90 5.39 7.39
N GLY A 82 7.54 5.40 8.68
CA GLY A 82 6.81 6.51 9.30
C GLY A 82 7.56 7.84 9.22
N ARG A 83 8.88 7.85 9.47
CA ARG A 83 9.71 9.04 9.26
C ARG A 83 9.77 9.46 7.80
N MET A 84 9.74 8.52 6.86
CA MET A 84 9.71 8.82 5.43
C MET A 84 8.36 9.42 5.02
N ILE A 85 7.23 8.84 5.43
CA ILE A 85 5.88 9.38 5.23
C ILE A 85 5.79 10.79 5.82
N ARG A 86 6.31 11.01 7.03
CA ARG A 86 6.36 12.35 7.63
C ARG A 86 7.09 13.37 6.76
N LYS A 87 8.19 12.99 6.11
CA LYS A 87 8.93 13.87 5.18
C LYS A 87 8.17 14.15 3.88
N LEU A 88 7.25 13.26 3.47
CA LEU A 88 6.37 13.50 2.32
C LEU A 88 5.31 14.58 2.60
N ALA A 89 5.09 14.91 3.88
CA ALA A 89 4.13 15.89 4.37
C ALA A 89 2.73 15.74 3.73
N PRO A 90 2.09 14.55 3.84
CA PRO A 90 0.74 14.37 3.31
C PRO A 90 -0.28 15.16 4.15
N ASP A 91 -1.33 15.62 3.50
CA ASP A 91 -2.48 16.25 4.16
C ASP A 91 -3.40 15.20 4.80
N LEU A 92 -3.42 13.98 4.23
CA LEU A 92 -4.26 12.88 4.67
C LEU A 92 -3.53 11.54 4.52
N ILE A 93 -3.68 10.68 5.53
CA ILE A 93 -3.26 9.28 5.47
C ILE A 93 -4.51 8.42 5.63
N VAL A 94 -4.79 7.60 4.62
CA VAL A 94 -5.86 6.59 4.66
C VAL A 94 -5.21 5.25 4.98
N VAL A 95 -5.47 4.73 6.18
CA VAL A 95 -4.94 3.43 6.61
C VAL A 95 -6.02 2.39 6.44
N ARG A 96 -5.72 1.33 5.68
CA ARG A 96 -6.57 0.16 5.58
C ARG A 96 -5.80 -1.05 6.06
N PHE A 97 -6.24 -1.56 7.20
CA PHE A 97 -5.61 -2.72 7.84
C PHE A 97 -6.01 -4.01 7.11
N TRP A 98 -5.10 -4.97 7.09
CA TRP A 98 -5.31 -6.32 6.61
C TRP A 98 -5.17 -7.30 7.77
N LEU A 99 -6.12 -8.23 7.88
CA LEU A 99 -6.08 -9.35 8.81
C LEU A 99 -5.75 -10.62 8.00
N PRO A 100 -4.76 -11.43 8.42
CA PRO A 100 -4.47 -12.73 7.83
C PRO A 100 -5.64 -13.71 7.89
#